data_AF-A0A937C6I2-F1
#
_entry.id   AF-A0A937C6I2-F1
#
_cell.length_a   1.000
_cell.length_b   1.000
_cell.length_c   1.000
_cell.angle_alpha   90.00
_cell.angle_beta   90.00
_cell.angle_gamma   90.00
#
_symmetry.space_group_name_H-M   'P 1'
#
loop_
_entity.id
_entity.type
_entity.pdbx_description
1 polymer ?
#
loop_
_entity_poly.entity_id
_entity_poly.type
_entity_poly.pdbx_seq_one_letter_code
_entity_poly.pdbx_strand_id
1 'polypeptide(L)'
;MKKRLLIIGAFIVLSPVLFSFCGFYVSKADGTLKNKTSQVILVRDGNKSVITMYNDFKGDTKDFAMVVPVPVVLRKDDIKVVEQSIFQRLNDYSAPRLVEYWDQNPCYGNKEEDKMSAAPSANEVVVTSAFGTKRSAKSVTVEAKYLVGEYDILILSAKESSGLKNWLNENGYKIPADAEEVLDPYIKSNLKFFVVKVNEKEKQKLNNNFLRPIQISFNSPKFMLPIRLGMANADGDQDLIVYAFTRRGRIESTNYRNADIVSNRNIPLFVQKNFGAFYGNLFTNQWDKEGKSVAFLEYAWNVTPINQMKCDPCVGNPPTEQDLVQSGVWWLGGKDWNDYSDVDNDEPDNGSKNVHFTRLHFRYNRKSFPQDLMFQVTPNTLNYQARYIITHPATGDFNCAAGKKYLQDLRQRRKKELQELTVLTGTNINNWQEEATAKNDEETNVSAQYATLLPQVKEEMENKENMPVGILLFGTAMVAGAGFMRWKGII
;
A
#
# COMPACT_ATOMS: atom_id res chain seq x y z
N MET A 1 -6.56 -28.40 56.19
CA MET A 1 -7.37 -28.40 54.94
C MET A 1 -7.70 -26.97 54.55
N LYS A 2 -7.16 -26.48 53.41
CA LYS A 2 -7.81 -25.65 52.38
C LYS A 2 -6.73 -25.17 51.42
N LYS A 3 -6.53 -25.96 50.35
CA LYS A 3 -5.82 -25.53 49.15
C LYS A 3 -6.59 -24.35 48.55
N ARG A 4 -5.92 -23.21 48.29
CA ARG A 4 -6.42 -22.22 47.32
C ARG A 4 -5.60 -22.38 46.05
N LEU A 5 -6.30 -22.79 45.01
CA LEU A 5 -5.82 -22.94 43.65
C LEU A 5 -5.75 -21.55 42.97
N LEU A 6 -4.81 -21.45 42.02
CA LEU A 6 -4.56 -20.48 40.94
C LEU A 6 -5.81 -19.77 40.35
N ILE A 7 -5.68 -18.58 39.75
CA ILE A 7 -5.32 -18.40 38.33
C ILE A 7 -4.56 -17.07 38.10
N ILE A 8 -3.40 -17.19 37.46
CA ILE A 8 -2.64 -16.12 36.82
C ILE A 8 -3.26 -15.89 35.43
N GLY A 9 -3.82 -14.71 35.19
CA GLY A 9 -4.27 -14.29 33.87
C GLY A 9 -3.17 -13.51 33.15
N ALA A 10 -2.33 -14.17 32.37
CA ALA A 10 -1.44 -13.52 31.42
C ALA A 10 -2.23 -13.27 30.12
N PHE A 11 -2.74 -12.05 29.94
CA PHE A 11 -3.27 -11.59 28.65
C PHE A 11 -2.09 -11.24 27.75
N ILE A 12 -1.63 -12.20 26.95
CA ILE A 12 -0.73 -11.93 25.83
C ILE A 12 -1.63 -11.67 24.62
N VAL A 13 -1.77 -10.40 24.25
CA VAL A 13 -2.34 -10.01 22.96
C VAL A 13 -1.28 -10.29 21.89
N LEU A 14 -1.25 -11.53 21.40
CA LEU A 14 -0.54 -11.88 20.17
C LEU A 14 -1.40 -11.42 19.00
N SER A 15 -1.10 -10.24 18.46
CA SER A 15 -1.62 -9.86 17.14
C SER A 15 -1.13 -10.90 16.13
N PRO A 16 -2.01 -11.60 15.39
CA PRO A 16 -1.57 -12.50 14.33
C PRO A 16 -0.89 -11.64 13.25
N VAL A 17 0.39 -11.89 13.03
CA VAL A 17 1.12 -11.34 11.88
C VAL A 17 0.56 -12.05 10.65
N LEU A 18 -0.06 -11.31 9.73
CA LEU A 18 -0.67 -11.86 8.51
C LEU A 18 0.39 -11.97 7.38
N PHE A 19 0.41 -13.10 6.66
CA PHE A 19 1.63 -13.73 6.10
C PHE A 19 1.85 -13.64 4.56
N SER A 20 1.51 -12.51 3.95
CA SER A 20 1.08 -12.41 2.53
C SER A 20 2.12 -12.63 1.42
N PHE A 21 1.68 -13.09 0.23
CA PHE A 21 2.53 -13.35 -0.94
C PHE A 21 1.87 -13.17 -2.35
N CYS A 22 2.63 -12.70 -3.37
CA CYS A 22 2.23 -12.64 -4.80
C CYS A 22 2.83 -13.77 -5.68
N GLY A 23 3.48 -14.74 -5.07
CA GLY A 23 4.03 -15.93 -5.73
C GLY A 23 3.72 -17.18 -4.93
N PHE A 24 4.31 -18.30 -5.28
CA PHE A 24 4.17 -19.55 -4.56
C PHE A 24 5.53 -20.05 -4.09
N TYR A 25 5.63 -20.49 -2.83
CA TYR A 25 6.86 -21.10 -2.31
C TYR A 25 6.73 -22.61 -2.33
N VAL A 26 7.77 -23.27 -2.84
CA VAL A 26 7.94 -24.73 -2.76
C VAL A 26 9.13 -25.07 -1.87
N SER A 27 8.99 -26.08 -1.02
CA SER A 27 10.07 -26.57 -0.15
C SER A 27 10.41 -28.02 -0.46
N LYS A 28 11.67 -28.43 -0.21
CA LYS A 28 12.05 -29.86 -0.16
C LYS A 28 11.78 -30.51 1.20
N ALA A 29 11.62 -29.72 2.25
CA ALA A 29 11.30 -30.18 3.59
C ALA A 29 9.82 -29.91 3.91
N ASP A 30 9.29 -30.55 4.96
CA ASP A 30 7.92 -30.33 5.46
C ASP A 30 7.81 -29.05 6.32
N GLY A 31 8.58 -28.02 5.98
CA GLY A 31 8.62 -26.72 6.65
C GLY A 31 7.64 -25.72 6.00
N THR A 32 6.91 -24.97 6.83
CA THR A 32 6.01 -23.90 6.40
C THR A 32 6.76 -22.57 6.32
N LEU A 33 7.20 -22.17 5.12
CA LEU A 33 7.76 -20.82 4.90
C LEU A 33 6.62 -19.81 4.93
N LYS A 34 6.80 -18.78 5.76
CA LYS A 34 5.83 -17.69 5.90
C LYS A 34 6.50 -16.37 5.52
N ASN A 35 5.89 -15.61 4.61
CA ASN A 35 6.30 -14.23 4.33
C ASN A 35 5.68 -13.33 5.43
N LYS A 36 6.34 -12.24 5.82
CA LYS A 36 5.84 -11.34 6.88
C LYS A 36 4.95 -10.22 6.35
N THR A 37 5.22 -9.72 5.14
CA THR A 37 4.47 -8.64 4.51
C THR A 37 4.78 -8.62 3.02
N SER A 38 3.77 -8.77 2.17
CA SER A 38 3.92 -8.49 0.75
C SER A 38 3.80 -7.02 0.45
N GLN A 39 4.80 -6.54 -0.27
CA GLN A 39 4.80 -5.25 -0.91
C GLN A 39 5.22 -5.45 -2.36
N VAL A 40 4.54 -4.77 -3.27
CA VAL A 40 4.85 -4.83 -4.70
C VAL A 40 4.92 -3.42 -5.25
N ILE A 41 5.93 -3.14 -6.06
CA ILE A 41 5.94 -1.97 -6.93
C ILE A 41 5.43 -2.38 -8.30
N LEU A 42 4.43 -1.68 -8.82
CA LEU A 42 3.77 -1.95 -10.09
C LEU A 42 3.82 -0.72 -10.99
N VAL A 43 4.68 -0.73 -11.99
CA VAL A 43 4.82 0.38 -12.94
C VAL A 43 4.16 0.00 -14.26
N ARG A 44 3.39 0.92 -14.85
CA ARG A 44 2.69 0.71 -16.12
C ARG A 44 2.70 1.96 -17.00
N ASP A 45 3.12 1.79 -18.25
CA ASP A 45 2.96 2.75 -19.33
C ASP A 45 2.72 1.94 -20.63
N GLY A 46 1.61 2.22 -21.30
CA GLY A 46 1.17 1.41 -22.43
C GLY A 46 0.99 -0.07 -22.12
N ASN A 47 1.73 -0.90 -22.86
CA ASN A 47 1.82 -2.35 -22.65
C ASN A 47 3.04 -2.80 -21.85
N LYS A 48 3.95 -1.90 -21.47
CA LYS A 48 5.15 -2.21 -20.70
C LYS A 48 4.82 -2.15 -19.21
N SER A 49 5.13 -3.23 -18.50
CA SER A 49 4.99 -3.32 -17.05
C SER A 49 6.34 -3.58 -16.41
N VAL A 50 6.56 -3.00 -15.24
CA VAL A 50 7.64 -3.39 -14.34
C VAL A 50 7.05 -3.77 -13.00
N ILE A 51 7.39 -4.97 -12.51
CA ILE A 51 6.94 -5.48 -11.22
C ILE A 51 8.17 -5.69 -10.34
N THR A 52 8.21 -5.04 -9.18
CA THR A 52 9.21 -5.30 -8.14
C THR A 52 8.56 -6.00 -6.98
N MET A 53 9.00 -7.20 -6.65
CA MET A 53 8.45 -7.99 -5.55
C MET A 53 9.37 -7.93 -4.34
N TYR A 54 8.82 -7.49 -3.21
CA TYR A 54 9.52 -7.48 -1.93
C TYR A 54 9.60 -8.89 -1.34
N ASN A 55 10.79 -9.27 -0.88
CA ASN A 55 11.08 -10.60 -0.36
C ASN A 55 11.45 -10.52 1.14
N ASP A 56 10.47 -10.69 2.05
CA ASP A 56 10.73 -10.78 3.52
C ASP A 56 10.58 -12.23 4.02
N PHE A 57 11.56 -13.04 3.62
CA PHE A 57 11.59 -14.49 3.75
C PHE A 57 11.95 -14.93 5.18
N LYS A 58 11.04 -15.62 5.89
CA LYS A 58 11.38 -16.32 7.15
C LYS A 58 11.33 -17.84 6.97
N GLY A 59 12.49 -18.49 7.10
CA GLY A 59 12.66 -19.94 7.00
C GLY A 59 14.07 -20.32 6.52
N ASP A 60 14.36 -21.62 6.42
CA ASP A 60 15.59 -22.11 5.78
C ASP A 60 15.50 -21.89 4.27
N THR A 61 16.39 -21.07 3.69
CA THR A 61 16.37 -20.72 2.26
C THR A 61 16.95 -21.81 1.35
N LYS A 62 17.65 -22.81 1.92
CA LYS A 62 18.41 -23.82 1.15
C LYS A 62 17.54 -24.70 0.27
N ASP A 63 16.28 -24.91 0.68
CA ASP A 63 15.37 -25.88 0.09
C ASP A 63 14.19 -25.27 -0.67
N PHE A 64 14.28 -23.99 -1.04
CA PHE A 64 13.14 -23.28 -1.60
C PHE A 64 13.26 -22.88 -3.06
N ALA A 65 12.11 -22.60 -3.65
CA ALA A 65 11.97 -21.77 -4.84
C ALA A 65 10.68 -20.93 -4.76
N MET A 66 10.72 -19.72 -5.30
CA MET A 66 9.58 -18.85 -5.54
C MET A 66 9.12 -19.03 -6.99
N VAL A 67 7.84 -19.32 -7.19
CA VAL A 67 7.20 -19.48 -8.50
C VAL A 67 6.25 -18.32 -8.74
N VAL A 68 6.45 -17.58 -9.84
CA VAL A 68 5.64 -16.41 -10.20
C VAL A 68 5.08 -16.59 -11.62
N PRO A 69 3.76 -16.53 -11.83
CA PRO A 69 3.17 -16.49 -13.16
C PRO A 69 3.45 -15.15 -13.83
N VAL A 70 3.97 -15.19 -15.05
CA VAL A 70 4.26 -14.02 -15.87
C VAL A 70 3.61 -14.15 -17.24
N PRO A 71 3.18 -13.06 -17.89
CA PRO A 71 2.43 -13.16 -19.14
C PRO A 71 3.27 -13.50 -20.36
N VAL A 72 4.60 -13.36 -20.26
CA VAL A 72 5.56 -13.61 -21.35
C VAL A 72 6.80 -14.31 -20.79
N VAL A 73 7.59 -14.89 -21.69
CA VAL A 73 8.92 -15.44 -21.34
C VAL A 73 9.85 -14.26 -21.08
N LEU A 74 10.44 -14.20 -19.88
CA LEU A 74 11.41 -13.16 -19.53
C LEU A 74 12.80 -13.52 -20.10
N ARG A 75 13.58 -12.52 -20.47
CA ARG A 75 15.01 -12.67 -20.79
C ARG A 75 15.84 -12.23 -19.60
N LYS A 76 17.14 -12.53 -19.61
CA LYS A 76 18.06 -12.10 -18.55
C LYS A 76 17.99 -10.60 -18.30
N ASP A 77 17.95 -9.81 -19.37
CA ASP A 77 17.97 -8.34 -19.30
C ASP A 77 16.65 -7.75 -18.79
N ASP A 78 15.57 -8.56 -18.79
CA ASP A 78 14.28 -8.19 -18.24
C ASP A 78 14.22 -8.36 -16.71
N ILE A 79 15.30 -8.87 -16.08
CA ILE A 79 15.34 -9.24 -14.66
C ILE A 79 16.52 -8.57 -13.96
N LYS A 80 16.25 -7.91 -12.84
CA LYS A 80 17.31 -7.36 -11.98
C LYS A 80 16.92 -7.43 -10.51
N VAL A 81 17.92 -7.23 -9.65
CA VAL A 81 17.74 -7.02 -8.22
C VAL A 81 17.85 -5.53 -7.91
N VAL A 82 17.06 -5.05 -6.95
CA VAL A 82 17.05 -3.63 -6.56
C VAL A 82 17.22 -3.48 -5.05
N GLU A 83 17.55 -2.27 -4.62
CA GLU A 83 17.74 -1.97 -3.20
C GLU A 83 16.42 -2.01 -2.44
N GLN A 84 16.36 -2.71 -1.31
CA GLN A 84 15.17 -2.79 -0.46
C GLN A 84 14.70 -1.43 0.05
N SER A 85 15.64 -0.51 0.29
CA SER A 85 15.36 0.80 0.88
C SER A 85 14.35 1.62 0.08
N ILE A 86 14.12 1.29 -1.21
CA ILE A 86 13.08 1.93 -2.01
C ILE A 86 11.68 1.70 -1.45
N PHE A 87 11.36 0.49 -0.97
CA PHE A 87 10.06 0.19 -0.38
C PHE A 87 9.83 1.00 0.89
N GLN A 88 10.87 1.17 1.71
CA GLN A 88 10.80 2.00 2.91
C GLN A 88 10.52 3.47 2.54
N ARG A 89 11.24 4.03 1.55
CA ARG A 89 11.03 5.41 1.10
C ARG A 89 9.62 5.63 0.55
N LEU A 90 9.12 4.70 -0.27
CA LEU A 90 7.76 4.77 -0.77
C LEU A 90 6.73 4.64 0.36
N ASN A 91 6.96 3.74 1.32
CA ASN A 91 6.09 3.59 2.48
C ASN A 91 6.04 4.86 3.32
N ASP A 92 7.19 5.41 3.71
CA ASP A 92 7.29 6.61 4.55
C ASP A 92 6.61 7.82 3.89
N TYR A 93 6.69 7.91 2.56
CA TYR A 93 6.06 8.98 1.80
C TYR A 93 4.54 8.81 1.64
N SER A 94 4.02 7.59 1.58
CA SER A 94 2.62 7.32 1.17
C SER A 94 1.74 6.67 2.22
N ALA A 95 2.30 6.24 3.35
CA ALA A 95 1.52 5.57 4.39
C ALA A 95 0.45 6.50 5.00
N PRO A 96 -0.69 5.92 5.44
CA PRO A 96 -1.64 6.62 6.28
C PRO A 96 -0.96 7.24 7.49
N ARG A 97 -1.39 8.42 7.90
CA ARG A 97 -0.70 9.18 8.96
C ARG A 97 -1.60 10.06 9.79
N LEU A 98 -1.01 10.57 10.87
CA LEU A 98 -1.48 11.74 11.59
C LEU A 98 -1.24 13.02 10.76
N VAL A 99 -2.02 14.06 11.06
CA VAL A 99 -1.71 15.47 10.79
C VAL A 99 -1.94 16.22 12.08
N GLU A 100 -0.95 16.98 12.48
CA GLU A 100 -0.93 17.71 13.75
C GLU A 100 -1.23 19.19 13.49
N TYR A 101 -2.18 19.73 14.26
CA TYR A 101 -2.45 21.15 14.32
C TYR A 101 -2.31 21.62 15.77
N TRP A 102 -2.05 22.92 15.94
CA TRP A 102 -1.97 23.56 17.25
C TRP A 102 -3.01 24.67 17.31
N ASP A 103 -3.91 24.59 18.28
CA ASP A 103 -4.80 25.69 18.57
C ASP A 103 -3.98 26.89 19.09
N GLN A 104 -4.26 28.07 18.56
CA GLN A 104 -3.70 29.30 19.09
C GLN A 104 -4.49 29.74 20.32
N ASN A 105 -3.79 30.31 21.31
CA ASN A 105 -4.46 30.86 22.47
C ASN A 105 -5.29 32.09 22.05
N PRO A 106 -6.63 32.04 22.15
CA PRO A 106 -7.50 33.10 21.66
C PRO A 106 -7.43 34.38 22.51
N CYS A 107 -6.75 34.35 23.66
CA CYS A 107 -6.46 35.53 24.46
C CYS A 107 -5.25 36.34 23.92
N TYR A 108 -4.42 35.73 23.06
CA TYR A 108 -3.16 36.31 22.54
C TYR A 108 -3.23 36.57 21.02
N GLY A 109 -4.33 37.17 20.56
CA GLY A 109 -4.70 37.27 19.14
C GLY A 109 -3.66 37.87 18.20
N ASN A 110 -3.57 37.31 16.99
CA ASN A 110 -2.52 37.58 16.00
C ASN A 110 -2.61 38.97 15.37
N LYS A 111 -1.45 39.61 15.22
CA LYS A 111 -1.24 40.67 14.23
C LYS A 111 -0.89 39.99 12.90
N GLU A 112 -1.75 40.10 11.90
CA GLU A 112 -1.49 39.61 10.55
C GLU A 112 -0.51 40.55 9.83
N GLU A 113 0.70 40.07 9.51
CA GLU A 113 1.57 40.69 8.52
C GLU A 113 1.53 39.88 7.23
N ASP A 114 0.67 40.31 6.31
CA ASP A 114 0.64 39.92 4.90
C ASP A 114 1.93 40.38 4.20
N LYS A 115 2.81 39.46 3.79
CA LYS A 115 3.77 39.71 2.71
C LYS A 115 3.93 38.49 1.81
N MET A 116 3.20 38.53 0.70
CA MET A 116 3.34 37.67 -0.46
C MET A 116 4.26 38.37 -1.47
N SER A 117 5.37 37.74 -1.85
CA SER A 117 6.20 38.17 -2.99
C SER A 117 6.55 36.97 -3.85
N ALA A 118 6.00 36.94 -5.07
CA ALA A 118 6.34 35.99 -6.12
C ALA A 118 7.42 36.59 -7.06
N ALA A 119 8.19 35.69 -7.70
CA ALA A 119 9.35 36.00 -8.55
C ALA A 119 9.34 35.13 -9.85
N PRO A 120 10.05 35.54 -10.92
CA PRO A 120 9.95 34.91 -12.24
C PRO A 120 10.88 33.69 -12.46
N SER A 121 10.56 32.95 -13.52
CA SER A 121 11.39 31.95 -14.23
C SER A 121 11.78 32.51 -15.62
N ALA A 122 12.92 32.08 -16.17
CA ALA A 122 13.29 32.08 -17.60
C ALA A 122 14.70 31.43 -17.74
N ASN A 123 15.16 30.77 -18.80
CA ASN A 123 14.62 30.16 -20.02
C ASN A 123 15.74 29.26 -20.62
N GLU A 124 15.35 28.42 -21.58
CA GLU A 124 16.11 27.41 -22.35
C GLU A 124 17.28 27.90 -23.24
N VAL A 125 18.12 26.95 -23.68
CA VAL A 125 18.89 27.00 -24.95
C VAL A 125 18.83 25.64 -25.66
N VAL A 126 18.67 25.67 -27.01
CA VAL A 126 18.49 24.52 -27.94
C VAL A 126 19.74 24.30 -28.82
N VAL A 127 20.08 23.02 -29.10
CA VAL A 127 21.07 22.51 -30.11
C VAL A 127 20.64 21.11 -30.61
N THR A 128 20.83 20.75 -31.89
CA THR A 128 20.31 19.47 -32.47
C THR A 128 21.07 18.88 -33.69
N SER A 129 21.12 17.53 -33.81
CA SER A 129 21.41 16.71 -35.03
C SER A 129 22.86 16.74 -35.61
N ALA A 130 23.31 15.94 -36.60
CA ALA A 130 22.71 14.93 -37.51
C ALA A 130 23.76 13.87 -38.03
N PHE A 131 23.25 12.78 -38.64
CA PHE A 131 23.85 11.71 -39.51
C PHE A 131 24.60 10.52 -38.83
N GLY A 132 24.44 9.22 -39.19
CA GLY A 132 23.58 8.50 -40.14
C GLY A 132 24.01 7.03 -40.39
N THR A 133 23.05 6.08 -40.46
CA THR A 133 23.04 4.69 -41.03
C THR A 133 23.98 3.62 -40.43
N LYS A 134 23.55 2.36 -40.17
CA LYS A 134 22.53 1.50 -40.81
C LYS A 134 21.83 0.66 -39.71
N ARG A 135 20.55 0.26 -39.84
CA ARG A 135 19.89 -0.67 -38.88
C ARG A 135 20.40 -2.11 -39.12
N SER A 136 20.49 -2.91 -38.06
CA SER A 136 20.88 -4.33 -38.05
C SER A 136 20.11 -5.08 -36.96
N ALA A 137 19.93 -6.39 -37.08
CA ALA A 137 19.16 -7.23 -36.14
C ALA A 137 19.48 -8.73 -36.25
N LYS A 138 19.20 -9.50 -35.20
CA LYS A 138 19.12 -10.98 -35.20
C LYS A 138 18.29 -11.52 -34.03
N SER A 139 17.85 -12.76 -34.08
CA SER A 139 16.90 -13.37 -33.13
C SER A 139 17.24 -14.82 -32.77
N VAL A 140 16.93 -15.25 -31.54
CA VAL A 140 17.12 -16.61 -31.00
C VAL A 140 15.96 -16.93 -30.05
N THR A 141 15.49 -18.18 -30.02
CA THR A 141 14.37 -18.61 -29.15
C THR A 141 14.81 -19.76 -28.25
N VAL A 142 15.08 -19.47 -26.98
CA VAL A 142 15.47 -20.45 -25.93
C VAL A 142 14.83 -20.05 -24.60
N GLU A 143 14.24 -21.00 -23.89
CA GLU A 143 13.88 -20.86 -22.47
C GLU A 143 15.05 -21.35 -21.60
N ALA A 144 15.33 -20.66 -20.49
CA ALA A 144 16.71 -20.51 -20.03
C ALA A 144 16.89 -20.49 -18.50
N LYS A 145 18.17 -20.57 -18.10
CA LYS A 145 18.65 -20.45 -16.72
C LYS A 145 19.63 -19.28 -16.58
N TYR A 146 19.41 -18.41 -15.59
CA TYR A 146 20.23 -17.22 -15.34
C TYR A 146 20.64 -17.13 -13.87
N LEU A 147 21.82 -16.57 -13.60
CA LEU A 147 22.20 -16.09 -12.27
C LEU A 147 22.07 -14.56 -12.26
N VAL A 148 21.21 -14.02 -11.39
CA VAL A 148 20.99 -12.57 -11.23
C VAL A 148 21.05 -12.22 -9.75
N GLY A 149 22.05 -11.45 -9.35
CA GLY A 149 22.32 -11.17 -7.93
C GLY A 149 22.52 -12.48 -7.16
N GLU A 150 21.70 -12.68 -6.15
CA GLU A 150 21.68 -13.85 -5.27
C GLU A 150 20.69 -14.95 -5.69
N TYR A 151 20.19 -14.90 -6.93
CA TYR A 151 19.13 -15.80 -7.40
C TYR A 151 19.52 -16.60 -8.64
N ASP A 152 19.29 -17.92 -8.56
CA ASP A 152 19.23 -18.81 -9.72
C ASP A 152 17.81 -18.77 -10.30
N ILE A 153 17.67 -18.16 -11.47
CA ILE A 153 16.40 -18.02 -12.19
C ILE A 153 16.27 -19.13 -13.21
N LEU A 154 15.12 -19.79 -13.23
CA LEU A 154 14.70 -20.73 -14.26
C LEU A 154 13.37 -20.27 -14.85
N ILE A 155 13.28 -20.29 -16.17
CA ILE A 155 12.07 -19.91 -16.88
C ILE A 155 11.52 -21.14 -17.57
N LEU A 156 10.29 -21.51 -17.21
CA LEU A 156 9.61 -22.70 -17.71
C LEU A 156 8.42 -22.27 -18.58
N SER A 157 8.31 -22.81 -19.80
CA SER A 157 7.07 -22.69 -20.57
C SER A 157 5.93 -23.39 -19.84
N ALA A 158 4.76 -22.76 -19.84
CA ALA A 158 3.54 -23.39 -19.34
C ALA A 158 2.87 -24.33 -20.34
N LYS A 159 3.57 -24.76 -21.41
CA LYS A 159 2.98 -25.69 -22.39
C LYS A 159 2.68 -27.06 -21.79
N GLU A 160 3.16 -27.32 -20.58
CA GLU A 160 2.83 -28.51 -19.83
C GLU A 160 2.60 -28.16 -18.35
N SER A 161 1.39 -28.34 -17.83
CA SER A 161 1.15 -28.42 -16.38
C SER A 161 2.00 -29.49 -15.73
N SER A 162 2.22 -30.59 -16.47
CA SER A 162 3.20 -31.61 -16.16
C SER A 162 4.63 -31.08 -16.16
N GLY A 163 5.01 -30.10 -16.99
CA GLY A 163 6.39 -29.59 -17.07
C GLY A 163 6.86 -28.92 -15.77
N LEU A 164 6.05 -28.00 -15.22
CA LEU A 164 6.36 -27.39 -13.91
C LEU A 164 6.28 -28.43 -12.77
N LYS A 165 5.24 -29.26 -12.76
CA LYS A 165 5.04 -30.31 -11.73
C LYS A 165 6.16 -31.34 -11.74
N ASN A 166 6.54 -31.84 -12.92
CA ASN A 166 7.65 -32.77 -13.12
C ASN A 166 8.95 -32.12 -12.72
N TRP A 167 9.22 -30.88 -13.17
CA TRP A 167 10.43 -30.17 -12.75
C TRP A 167 10.51 -30.03 -11.23
N LEU A 168 9.41 -29.64 -10.57
CA LEU A 168 9.34 -29.53 -9.12
C LEU A 168 9.59 -30.89 -8.44
N ASN A 169 8.91 -31.94 -8.87
CA ASN A 169 9.08 -33.30 -8.33
C ASN A 169 10.50 -33.86 -8.57
N GLU A 170 11.04 -33.73 -9.78
CA GLU A 170 12.40 -34.14 -10.16
C GLU A 170 13.48 -33.41 -9.36
N ASN A 171 13.23 -32.14 -9.01
CA ASN A 171 14.12 -31.36 -8.16
C ASN A 171 13.84 -31.57 -6.66
N GLY A 172 12.93 -32.46 -6.29
CA GLY A 172 12.63 -32.85 -4.91
C GLY A 172 11.76 -31.85 -4.14
N TYR A 173 11.05 -30.96 -4.82
CA TYR A 173 10.12 -30.02 -4.22
C TYR A 173 8.75 -30.66 -3.97
N LYS A 174 8.19 -30.44 -2.78
CA LYS A 174 6.84 -30.90 -2.42
C LYS A 174 5.80 -29.87 -2.86
N ILE A 175 4.85 -30.31 -3.68
CA ILE A 175 3.71 -29.52 -4.12
C ILE A 175 2.52 -29.86 -3.20
N PRO A 176 1.90 -28.90 -2.50
CA PRO A 176 0.66 -29.10 -1.76
C PRO A 176 -0.43 -29.65 -2.69
N ALA A 177 -1.27 -30.54 -2.17
CA ALA A 177 -2.35 -31.16 -2.96
C ALA A 177 -3.24 -30.12 -3.66
N ASP A 178 -3.50 -28.98 -3.01
CA ASP A 178 -4.28 -27.87 -3.53
C ASP A 178 -3.61 -27.08 -4.67
N ALA A 179 -2.29 -27.17 -4.84
CA ALA A 179 -1.58 -26.31 -5.78
C ALA A 179 -1.89 -26.65 -7.25
N GLU A 180 -2.35 -27.87 -7.56
CA GLU A 180 -2.80 -28.23 -8.92
C GLU A 180 -4.05 -27.44 -9.32
N GLU A 181 -5.04 -27.31 -8.43
CA GLU A 181 -6.22 -26.46 -8.63
C GLU A 181 -5.84 -24.98 -8.79
N VAL A 182 -4.82 -24.52 -8.05
CA VAL A 182 -4.36 -23.14 -8.10
C VAL A 182 -3.56 -22.83 -9.37
N LEU A 183 -2.78 -23.79 -9.88
CA LEU A 183 -1.94 -23.61 -11.08
C LEU A 183 -2.75 -23.68 -12.38
N ASP A 184 -3.78 -24.52 -12.42
CA ASP A 184 -4.63 -24.81 -13.59
C ASP A 184 -5.11 -23.55 -14.36
N PRO A 185 -5.63 -22.50 -13.69
CA PRO A 185 -6.11 -21.29 -14.36
C PRO A 185 -5.00 -20.50 -15.06
N TYR A 186 -3.78 -20.50 -14.51
CA TYR A 186 -2.64 -19.80 -15.12
C TYR A 186 -2.20 -20.49 -16.42
N ILE A 187 -2.28 -21.82 -16.45
CA ILE A 187 -1.92 -22.67 -17.58
C ILE A 187 -2.96 -22.52 -18.69
N LYS A 188 -4.25 -22.61 -18.34
CA LYS A 188 -5.37 -22.32 -19.26
C LYS A 188 -5.30 -20.89 -19.82
N SER A 189 -4.73 -19.96 -19.06
CA SER A 189 -4.49 -18.57 -19.49
C SER A 189 -3.19 -18.36 -20.28
N ASN A 190 -2.47 -19.43 -20.61
CA ASN A 190 -1.20 -19.44 -21.35
C ASN A 190 -0.12 -18.53 -20.73
N LEU A 191 -0.12 -18.36 -19.41
CA LEU A 191 0.95 -17.67 -18.69
C LEU A 191 2.24 -18.49 -18.72
N LYS A 192 3.33 -18.00 -18.16
CA LYS A 192 4.64 -18.67 -18.08
C LYS A 192 5.07 -18.67 -16.62
N PHE A 193 5.91 -19.62 -16.22
CA PHE A 193 6.34 -19.71 -14.82
C PHE A 193 7.78 -19.26 -14.68
N PHE A 194 7.95 -18.19 -13.93
CA PHE A 194 9.23 -17.66 -13.51
C PHE A 194 9.58 -18.27 -12.15
N VAL A 195 10.57 -19.15 -12.14
CA VAL A 195 11.03 -19.84 -10.93
C VAL A 195 12.33 -19.21 -10.45
N VAL A 196 12.37 -18.82 -9.18
CA VAL A 196 13.50 -18.16 -8.55
C VAL A 196 13.95 -19.02 -7.39
N LYS A 197 15.21 -19.46 -7.42
CA LYS A 197 15.86 -20.16 -6.32
C LYS A 197 16.94 -19.28 -5.69
N VAL A 198 17.06 -19.32 -4.36
CA VAL A 198 18.12 -18.61 -3.65
C VAL A 198 19.45 -19.33 -3.85
N ASN A 199 20.48 -18.59 -4.25
CA ASN A 199 21.84 -19.09 -4.34
C ASN A 199 22.58 -18.77 -3.03
N GLU A 200 22.77 -19.78 -2.19
CA GLU A 200 23.39 -19.64 -0.86
C GLU A 200 24.81 -19.06 -0.91
N LYS A 201 25.59 -19.36 -1.94
CA LYS A 201 26.96 -18.83 -2.08
C LYS A 201 26.95 -17.33 -2.32
N GLU A 202 26.02 -16.84 -3.12
CA GLU A 202 25.86 -15.41 -3.38
C GLU A 202 25.18 -14.70 -2.20
N LYS A 203 24.21 -15.34 -1.55
CA LYS A 203 23.54 -14.82 -0.35
C LYS A 203 24.53 -14.52 0.78
N GLN A 204 25.50 -15.40 1.02
CA GLN A 204 26.53 -15.22 2.06
C GLN A 204 27.43 -14.00 1.83
N LYS A 205 27.47 -13.45 0.61
CA LYS A 205 28.22 -12.22 0.29
C LYS A 205 27.43 -10.96 0.65
N LEU A 206 26.15 -11.07 0.97
CA LEU A 206 25.30 -9.93 1.30
C LEU A 206 25.49 -9.53 2.75
N ASN A 207 25.64 -8.23 2.98
CA ASN A 207 25.64 -7.66 4.32
C ASN A 207 24.27 -7.96 4.97
N ASN A 208 24.27 -8.80 6.01
CA ASN A 208 23.10 -9.23 6.78
C ASN A 208 22.24 -10.37 6.20
N ASN A 209 22.72 -11.11 5.18
CA ASN A 209 22.00 -12.26 4.58
C ASN A 209 20.56 -11.94 4.10
N PHE A 210 20.23 -10.67 3.87
CA PHE A 210 18.90 -10.24 3.43
C PHE A 210 18.76 -10.41 1.91
N LEU A 211 17.58 -10.86 1.46
CA LEU A 211 17.27 -11.09 0.05
C LEU A 211 16.73 -9.82 -0.61
N ARG A 212 17.45 -9.28 -1.59
CA ARG A 212 17.05 -8.06 -2.31
C ARG A 212 15.80 -8.29 -3.15
N PRO A 213 14.90 -7.30 -3.26
CA PRO A 213 13.74 -7.39 -4.14
C PRO A 213 14.10 -7.72 -5.59
N ILE A 214 13.26 -8.53 -6.23
CA ILE A 214 13.40 -8.90 -7.64
C ILE A 214 12.48 -8.01 -8.47
N GLN A 215 13.06 -7.35 -9.46
CA GLN A 215 12.34 -6.54 -10.44
C GLN A 215 12.34 -7.27 -11.79
N ILE A 216 11.15 -7.42 -12.36
CA ILE A 216 10.92 -7.98 -13.70
C ILE A 216 10.24 -6.95 -14.59
N SER A 217 10.65 -6.85 -15.84
CA SER A 217 10.01 -6.02 -16.86
C SER A 217 9.44 -6.88 -17.98
N PHE A 218 8.32 -6.49 -18.57
CA PHE A 218 7.76 -7.20 -19.72
C PHE A 218 6.74 -6.37 -20.47
N ASN A 219 6.54 -6.71 -21.74
CA ASN A 219 5.49 -6.16 -22.60
C ASN A 219 4.31 -7.13 -22.69
N SER A 220 3.14 -6.72 -22.22
CA SER A 220 1.89 -7.48 -22.32
C SER A 220 0.66 -6.59 -22.16
N PRO A 221 -0.46 -6.84 -22.88
CA PRO A 221 -1.73 -6.18 -22.57
C PRO A 221 -2.31 -6.60 -21.22
N LYS A 222 -1.88 -7.73 -20.64
CA LYS A 222 -2.33 -8.18 -19.32
C LYS A 222 -1.73 -7.29 -18.23
N PHE A 223 -2.58 -6.60 -17.48
CA PHE A 223 -2.18 -5.77 -16.34
C PHE A 223 -2.76 -6.37 -15.04
N MET A 224 -1.99 -7.25 -14.42
CA MET A 224 -2.47 -8.09 -13.31
C MET A 224 -1.37 -8.44 -12.29
N LEU A 225 -1.77 -8.83 -11.07
CA LEU A 225 -0.90 -9.43 -10.07
C LEU A 225 -1.42 -10.83 -9.65
N PRO A 226 -0.61 -11.90 -9.82
CA PRO A 226 -1.02 -13.28 -9.60
C PRO A 226 -1.03 -13.69 -8.10
N ILE A 227 -1.95 -13.14 -7.32
CA ILE A 227 -2.00 -13.34 -5.86
C ILE A 227 -2.49 -14.73 -5.42
N ARG A 228 -3.20 -15.49 -6.27
CA ARG A 228 -3.82 -16.75 -5.81
C ARG A 228 -2.83 -17.82 -5.42
N LEU A 229 -1.68 -17.84 -6.09
CA LEU A 229 -0.58 -18.72 -5.77
C LEU A 229 -0.02 -18.50 -4.36
N GLY A 230 0.03 -17.25 -3.89
CA GLY A 230 0.44 -16.95 -2.52
C GLY A 230 -0.57 -17.40 -1.48
N MET A 231 -1.86 -17.38 -1.83
CA MET A 231 -2.92 -17.90 -0.97
C MET A 231 -2.89 -19.42 -0.80
N ALA A 232 -2.13 -20.15 -1.63
CA ALA A 232 -1.98 -21.58 -1.47
C ALA A 232 -1.28 -21.94 -0.14
N ASN A 233 -0.33 -21.11 0.28
CA ASN A 233 0.50 -21.29 1.48
C ASN A 233 0.07 -20.39 2.67
N ALA A 234 -1.09 -19.73 2.55
CA ALA A 234 -1.55 -18.72 3.49
C ALA A 234 -2.37 -19.32 4.64
N ASP A 235 -1.97 -19.05 5.89
CA ASP A 235 -2.73 -19.39 7.10
C ASP A 235 -3.73 -18.27 7.46
N GLY A 236 -4.68 -17.96 6.57
CA GLY A 236 -5.76 -16.98 6.82
C GLY A 236 -5.73 -15.76 5.90
N ASP A 237 -6.19 -14.62 6.41
CA ASP A 237 -6.16 -13.33 5.71
C ASP A 237 -4.75 -12.78 5.53
N GLN A 238 -4.53 -12.02 4.46
CA GLN A 238 -3.21 -11.65 3.95
C GLN A 238 -3.23 -10.17 3.51
N ASP A 239 -2.30 -9.33 3.99
CA ASP A 239 -2.24 -7.91 3.62
C ASP A 239 -1.23 -7.66 2.49
N LEU A 240 -1.64 -7.05 1.37
CA LEU A 240 -0.78 -6.67 0.24
C LEU A 240 -0.82 -5.16 0.04
N ILE A 241 0.36 -4.53 0.04
CA ILE A 241 0.54 -3.13 -0.37
C ILE A 241 1.08 -3.07 -1.80
N VAL A 242 0.39 -2.33 -2.66
CA VAL A 242 0.83 -2.08 -4.04
C VAL A 242 1.20 -0.60 -4.18
N TYR A 243 2.45 -0.34 -4.53
CA TYR A 243 2.95 0.97 -4.92
C TYR A 243 2.97 1.07 -6.44
N ALA A 244 2.06 1.84 -7.00
CA ALA A 244 1.77 1.81 -8.42
C ALA A 244 2.16 3.13 -9.11
N PHE A 245 2.83 3.06 -10.26
CA PHE A 245 3.31 4.24 -10.98
C PHE A 245 2.86 4.24 -12.44
N THR A 246 2.33 5.37 -12.93
CA THR A 246 1.95 5.57 -14.35
C THR A 246 2.23 6.98 -14.83
N ARG A 247 2.17 7.22 -16.15
CA ARG A 247 2.23 8.57 -16.72
C ARG A 247 0.92 9.34 -16.69
N ARG A 248 -0.23 8.64 -16.66
CA ARG A 248 -1.55 9.25 -16.94
C ARG A 248 -2.34 9.57 -15.67
N GLY A 249 -2.36 8.68 -14.69
CA GLY A 249 -3.24 8.83 -13.53
C GLY A 249 -3.25 7.60 -12.63
N ARG A 250 -4.30 7.48 -11.84
CA ARG A 250 -4.45 6.42 -10.84
C ARG A 250 -4.54 5.03 -11.48
N ILE A 251 -4.11 4.04 -10.71
CA ILE A 251 -4.38 2.63 -11.00
C ILE A 251 -5.56 2.19 -10.13
N GLU A 252 -6.50 1.49 -10.75
CA GLU A 252 -7.69 0.94 -10.09
C GLU A 252 -7.83 -0.55 -10.42
N SER A 253 -8.40 -1.31 -9.49
CA SER A 253 -8.79 -2.69 -9.76
C SER A 253 -10.00 -2.73 -10.69
N THR A 254 -10.02 -3.65 -11.64
CA THR A 254 -11.16 -3.84 -12.56
C THR A 254 -12.11 -4.95 -12.11
N ASN A 255 -11.66 -5.85 -11.25
CA ASN A 255 -12.44 -7.00 -10.78
C ASN A 255 -12.74 -7.00 -9.28
N TYR A 256 -12.26 -5.99 -8.54
CA TYR A 256 -12.64 -5.73 -7.15
C TYR A 256 -13.11 -4.29 -7.00
N ARG A 257 -14.02 -4.07 -6.05
CA ARG A 257 -14.53 -2.73 -5.75
C ARG A 257 -13.39 -1.84 -5.28
N ASN A 258 -13.24 -0.66 -5.86
CA ASN A 258 -12.31 0.36 -5.38
C ASN A 258 -13.03 1.23 -4.34
N ALA A 259 -12.40 1.47 -3.20
CA ALA A 259 -12.90 2.37 -2.18
C ALA A 259 -11.76 3.19 -1.59
N ASP A 260 -12.02 4.46 -1.30
CA ASP A 260 -11.07 5.27 -0.53
C ASP A 260 -11.16 4.84 0.94
N ILE A 261 -10.01 4.65 1.60
CA ILE A 261 -10.03 4.49 3.06
C ILE A 261 -10.62 5.77 3.70
N VAL A 262 -11.31 5.71 4.84
CA VAL A 262 -11.82 6.94 5.46
C VAL A 262 -10.65 7.88 5.81
N SER A 263 -10.76 9.16 5.47
CA SER A 263 -9.70 10.17 5.68
C SER A 263 -10.29 11.51 6.14
N ASN A 264 -9.43 12.44 6.58
CA ASN A 264 -9.77 13.79 7.05
C ASN A 264 -10.68 13.82 8.28
N ARG A 265 -10.51 12.88 9.21
CA ARG A 265 -11.30 12.80 10.44
C ARG A 265 -10.53 13.30 11.65
N ASN A 266 -11.19 14.05 12.52
CA ASN A 266 -10.63 14.51 13.80
C ASN A 266 -10.71 13.37 14.81
N ILE A 267 -9.57 12.99 15.37
CA ILE A 267 -9.44 11.87 16.30
C ILE A 267 -8.71 12.31 17.58
N PRO A 268 -8.83 11.56 18.68
CA PRO A 268 -8.22 11.95 19.94
C PRO A 268 -6.70 12.01 19.85
N LEU A 269 -6.11 13.02 20.50
CA LEU A 269 -4.66 13.27 20.53
C LEU A 269 -3.86 12.03 20.99
N PHE A 270 -4.36 11.29 21.97
CA PHE A 270 -3.66 10.12 22.51
C PHE A 270 -3.45 9.00 21.48
N VAL A 271 -4.20 9.00 20.37
CA VAL A 271 -4.02 8.04 19.28
C VAL A 271 -2.62 8.13 18.68
N GLN A 272 -1.94 9.28 18.80
CA GLN A 272 -0.55 9.46 18.37
C GLN A 272 0.38 8.36 18.91
N LYS A 273 0.19 7.95 20.18
CA LYS A 273 1.01 6.92 20.84
C LYS A 273 0.82 5.53 20.25
N ASN A 274 -0.35 5.24 19.67
CA ASN A 274 -0.72 3.93 19.17
C ASN A 274 -1.47 4.01 17.82
N PHE A 275 -0.92 4.82 16.90
CA PHE A 275 -1.56 5.06 15.60
C PHE A 275 -1.69 3.77 14.77
N GLY A 276 -0.74 2.84 14.91
CA GLY A 276 -0.78 1.54 14.25
C GLY A 276 -2.01 0.71 14.64
N ALA A 277 -2.35 0.64 15.94
CA ALA A 277 -3.56 -0.06 16.38
C ALA A 277 -4.82 0.66 15.90
N PHE A 278 -4.82 2.00 15.90
CA PHE A 278 -5.96 2.78 15.42
C PHE A 278 -6.22 2.49 13.96
N TYR A 279 -5.18 2.58 13.13
CA TYR A 279 -5.31 2.35 11.70
C TYR A 279 -5.66 0.89 11.39
N GLY A 280 -5.06 -0.08 12.08
CA GLY A 280 -5.38 -1.50 11.92
C GLY A 280 -6.86 -1.81 12.24
N ASN A 281 -7.39 -1.23 13.31
CA ASN A 281 -8.81 -1.38 13.67
C ASN A 281 -9.73 -0.67 12.67
N LEU A 282 -9.38 0.55 12.25
CA LEU A 282 -10.13 1.30 11.23
C LEU A 282 -10.20 0.54 9.91
N PHE A 283 -9.04 0.07 9.43
CA PHE A 283 -8.94 -0.71 8.20
C PHE A 283 -9.81 -1.96 8.30
N THR A 284 -9.75 -2.70 9.41
CA THR A 284 -10.54 -3.93 9.61
C THR A 284 -12.04 -3.64 9.63
N ASN A 285 -12.47 -2.62 10.36
CA ASN A 285 -13.87 -2.20 10.42
C ASN A 285 -14.41 -1.77 9.05
N GLN A 286 -13.62 -1.01 8.27
CA GLN A 286 -14.01 -0.61 6.93
C GLN A 286 -13.99 -1.80 5.95
N TRP A 287 -13.01 -2.69 6.05
CA TRP A 287 -12.93 -3.92 5.26
C TRP A 287 -14.16 -4.81 5.45
N ASP A 288 -14.62 -4.95 6.70
CA ASP A 288 -15.85 -5.69 7.01
C ASP A 288 -17.10 -5.02 6.42
N LYS A 289 -17.20 -3.68 6.53
CA LYS A 289 -18.33 -2.90 5.98
C LYS A 289 -18.38 -2.90 4.46
N GLU A 290 -17.24 -2.94 3.80
CA GLU A 290 -17.12 -3.00 2.33
C GLU A 290 -17.23 -4.44 1.79
N GLY A 291 -17.52 -5.43 2.64
CA GLY A 291 -17.77 -6.81 2.22
C GLY A 291 -16.51 -7.63 1.91
N LYS A 292 -15.35 -7.22 2.43
CA LYS A 292 -14.05 -7.93 2.39
C LYS A 292 -13.40 -8.13 1.01
N SER A 293 -14.09 -7.85 -0.09
CA SER A 293 -13.60 -7.97 -1.48
C SER A 293 -13.36 -6.59 -2.09
N VAL A 294 -12.42 -5.85 -1.52
CA VAL A 294 -12.23 -4.41 -1.79
C VAL A 294 -10.75 -4.06 -1.96
N ALA A 295 -10.48 -3.13 -2.88
CA ALA A 295 -9.20 -2.48 -3.09
C ALA A 295 -9.23 -1.10 -2.42
N PHE A 296 -8.50 -0.92 -1.32
CA PHE A 296 -8.46 0.37 -0.63
C PHE A 296 -7.42 1.30 -1.23
N LEU A 297 -7.83 2.52 -1.57
CA LEU A 297 -6.92 3.61 -1.91
C LEU A 297 -6.43 4.27 -0.62
N GLU A 298 -5.11 4.29 -0.40
CA GLU A 298 -4.46 4.98 0.73
C GLU A 298 -3.74 6.26 0.30
N TYR A 299 -3.27 6.32 -0.95
CA TYR A 299 -2.55 7.48 -1.49
C TYR A 299 -2.71 7.57 -3.01
N ALA A 300 -2.89 8.78 -3.54
CA ALA A 300 -2.77 9.07 -4.96
C ALA A 300 -2.29 10.50 -5.19
N TRP A 301 -1.16 10.70 -5.88
CA TRP A 301 -0.67 12.04 -6.18
C TRP A 301 0.27 12.02 -7.39
N ASN A 302 0.34 13.13 -8.11
CA ASN A 302 1.44 13.41 -9.02
C ASN A 302 2.76 13.65 -8.24
N VAL A 303 3.76 12.81 -8.51
CA VAL A 303 5.11 12.85 -7.92
C VAL A 303 6.19 13.12 -8.98
N THR A 304 5.80 13.74 -10.11
CA THR A 304 6.71 14.12 -11.19
C THR A 304 7.92 14.87 -10.62
N PRO A 305 9.16 14.45 -10.92
CA PRO A 305 10.37 15.03 -10.34
C PRO A 305 10.73 16.38 -11.00
N ILE A 306 9.81 17.34 -10.98
CA ILE A 306 9.99 18.70 -11.48
C ILE A 306 9.57 19.67 -10.38
N ASN A 307 10.52 20.48 -9.92
CA ASN A 307 10.41 21.43 -8.80
C ASN A 307 10.21 20.74 -7.42
N GLN A 308 10.90 21.23 -6.38
CA GLN A 308 10.77 20.72 -5.00
C GLN A 308 9.29 20.75 -4.58
N MET A 309 8.76 19.60 -4.14
CA MET A 309 7.36 19.23 -4.44
C MET A 309 6.30 19.90 -3.55
N LYS A 310 5.14 20.17 -4.17
CA LYS A 310 3.87 20.54 -3.53
C LYS A 310 3.31 19.36 -2.71
N CYS A 311 3.77 19.16 -1.48
CA CYS A 311 3.08 18.31 -0.51
C CYS A 311 2.51 19.17 0.63
N ASP A 312 1.19 19.09 0.83
CA ASP A 312 0.49 19.90 1.85
C ASP A 312 -0.35 19.02 2.81
N PRO A 313 0.11 18.84 4.07
CA PRO A 313 1.48 19.07 4.55
C PRO A 313 2.43 18.01 4.00
N CYS A 314 3.73 18.29 3.94
CA CYS A 314 4.70 17.26 3.58
C CYS A 314 4.74 16.12 4.63
N VAL A 315 5.24 14.98 4.18
CA VAL A 315 5.28 13.67 4.87
C VAL A 315 6.70 13.27 5.25
N GLY A 316 7.67 13.88 4.58
CA GLY A 316 8.98 13.33 4.28
C GLY A 316 9.39 13.82 2.90
N ASN A 317 10.64 13.54 2.52
CA ASN A 317 11.14 13.96 1.22
C ASN A 317 10.41 13.19 0.11
N PRO A 318 9.96 13.87 -0.97
CA PRO A 318 9.38 13.18 -2.11
C PRO A 318 10.39 12.18 -2.69
N PRO A 319 9.93 11.06 -3.28
CA PRO A 319 10.84 10.16 -3.98
C PRO A 319 11.60 10.96 -5.04
N THR A 320 12.93 10.85 -5.03
CA THR A 320 13.79 11.50 -6.02
C THR A 320 13.59 10.86 -7.39
N GLU A 321 14.08 11.51 -8.46
CA GLU A 321 14.09 10.89 -9.80
C GLU A 321 14.79 9.52 -9.76
N GLN A 322 15.90 9.41 -9.04
CA GLN A 322 16.62 8.14 -8.87
C GLN A 322 15.79 7.08 -8.14
N ASP A 323 15.01 7.47 -7.12
CA ASP A 323 14.11 6.54 -6.42
C ASP A 323 13.04 5.99 -7.34
N LEU A 324 12.46 6.85 -8.17
CA LEU A 324 11.44 6.45 -9.16
C LEU A 324 12.04 5.53 -10.22
N VAL A 325 13.24 5.82 -10.72
CA VAL A 325 13.96 4.93 -11.67
C VAL A 325 14.26 3.57 -11.03
N GLN A 326 14.73 3.55 -9.78
CA GLN A 326 14.95 2.30 -9.02
C GLN A 326 13.66 1.52 -8.80
N SER A 327 12.53 2.21 -8.60
CA SER A 327 11.19 1.63 -8.49
C SER A 327 10.71 0.97 -9.79
N GLY A 328 11.39 1.22 -10.91
CA GLY A 328 11.05 0.68 -12.22
C GLY A 328 10.40 1.70 -13.14
N VAL A 329 10.36 2.99 -12.79
CA VAL A 329 9.85 4.07 -13.66
C VAL A 329 10.89 4.36 -14.75
N TRP A 330 10.95 3.48 -15.76
CA TRP A 330 12.03 3.47 -16.75
C TRP A 330 12.09 4.74 -17.59
N TRP A 331 10.97 5.42 -17.81
CA TRP A 331 10.91 6.62 -18.62
C TRP A 331 11.53 7.86 -17.97
N LEU A 332 11.86 7.79 -16.68
CA LEU A 332 12.66 8.81 -16.01
C LEU A 332 14.16 8.54 -16.12
N GLY A 333 14.56 7.30 -16.37
CA GLY A 333 15.94 6.97 -16.67
C GLY A 333 16.27 7.67 -17.97
N GLY A 334 17.17 8.65 -17.93
CA GLY A 334 17.63 9.32 -19.14
C GLY A 334 17.94 8.26 -20.20
N LYS A 335 17.44 8.45 -21.42
CA LYS A 335 17.78 7.55 -22.53
C LYS A 335 19.29 7.41 -22.54
N ASP A 336 19.82 6.22 -22.31
CA ASP A 336 21.20 5.98 -22.67
C ASP A 336 21.22 6.10 -24.20
N TRP A 337 21.79 7.19 -24.71
CA TRP A 337 21.81 7.48 -26.15
C TRP A 337 22.60 6.42 -26.93
N ASN A 338 23.28 5.51 -26.22
CA ASN A 338 23.97 4.35 -26.76
C ASN A 338 23.15 3.04 -26.68
N ASP A 339 22.00 3.00 -26.00
CA ASP A 339 21.14 1.83 -25.87
C ASP A 339 19.91 1.92 -26.79
N TYR A 340 20.02 1.28 -27.95
CA TYR A 340 18.96 1.16 -28.96
C TYR A 340 18.10 -0.11 -28.78
N SER A 341 18.11 -0.75 -27.60
CA SER A 341 17.25 -1.93 -27.34
C SER A 341 15.76 -1.59 -27.25
N ASP A 342 15.40 -0.31 -27.04
CA ASP A 342 14.02 0.17 -26.85
C ASP A 342 13.38 0.73 -28.14
N VAL A 343 14.04 0.60 -29.29
CA VAL A 343 13.60 1.21 -30.58
C VAL A 343 12.35 0.55 -31.16
N ASP A 344 12.04 -0.70 -30.76
CA ASP A 344 10.81 -1.40 -31.18
C ASP A 344 9.64 -1.15 -30.22
N ASN A 345 9.78 -0.30 -29.20
CA ASN A 345 8.61 0.21 -28.49
C ASN A 345 7.98 1.32 -29.34
N ASP A 346 6.97 0.94 -30.12
CA ASP A 346 6.10 1.81 -30.92
C ASP A 346 5.34 2.90 -30.12
N GLU A 347 5.59 3.04 -28.82
CA GLU A 347 5.02 4.12 -28.04
C GLU A 347 5.93 5.35 -28.10
N PRO A 348 5.48 6.45 -28.74
CA PRO A 348 6.23 7.69 -28.72
C PRO A 348 6.39 8.14 -27.27
N ASP A 349 7.63 8.07 -26.76
CA ASP A 349 8.01 8.76 -25.54
C ASP A 349 7.80 10.26 -25.79
N ASN A 350 6.65 10.74 -25.33
CA ASN A 350 6.18 12.12 -25.48
C ASN A 350 7.04 13.13 -24.70
N GLY A 351 8.20 12.72 -24.19
CA GLY A 351 9.10 13.51 -23.34
C GLY A 351 8.52 13.83 -21.97
N SER A 352 7.32 13.32 -21.64
CA SER A 352 6.64 13.67 -20.40
C SER A 352 7.26 12.91 -19.24
N LYS A 353 7.96 13.62 -18.35
CA LYS A 353 8.41 13.07 -17.06
C LYS A 353 7.26 12.85 -16.06
N ASN A 354 6.01 12.85 -16.50
CA ASN A 354 4.87 12.70 -15.62
C ASN A 354 4.93 11.36 -14.90
N VAL A 355 4.76 11.42 -13.57
CA VAL A 355 4.62 10.24 -12.72
C VAL A 355 3.47 10.47 -11.75
N HIS A 356 2.46 9.64 -11.86
CA HIS A 356 1.39 9.54 -10.88
C HIS A 356 1.64 8.30 -10.01
N PHE A 357 1.64 8.49 -8.70
CA PHE A 357 1.84 7.45 -7.70
C PHE A 357 0.50 7.10 -7.06
N THR A 358 0.16 5.81 -7.00
CA THR A 358 -1.02 5.27 -6.31
C THR A 358 -0.58 4.21 -5.31
N ARG A 359 -1.05 4.29 -4.07
CA ARG A 359 -0.90 3.23 -3.06
C ARG A 359 -2.24 2.54 -2.84
N LEU A 360 -2.28 1.25 -3.12
CA LEU A 360 -3.43 0.39 -2.85
C LEU A 360 -3.10 -0.59 -1.72
N HIS A 361 -4.08 -0.88 -0.87
CA HIS A 361 -4.00 -1.87 0.18
C HIS A 361 -5.13 -2.90 0.04
N PHE A 362 -4.74 -4.17 -0.03
CA PHE A 362 -5.65 -5.29 -0.10
C PHE A 362 -5.49 -6.16 1.14
N ARG A 363 -6.60 -6.55 1.76
CA ARG A 363 -6.65 -7.70 2.66
C ARG A 363 -7.39 -8.83 1.97
N TYR A 364 -6.68 -9.90 1.65
CA TYR A 364 -7.15 -10.95 0.76
C TYR A 364 -7.05 -12.35 1.37
N ASN A 365 -7.95 -13.22 0.94
CA ASN A 365 -7.99 -14.63 1.28
C ASN A 365 -8.71 -15.40 0.16
N ARG A 366 -8.65 -16.74 0.18
CA ARG A 366 -9.25 -17.58 -0.89
C ARG A 366 -10.77 -17.37 -1.05
N LYS A 367 -11.48 -16.95 -0.01
CA LYS A 367 -12.94 -16.75 -0.03
C LYS A 367 -13.34 -15.41 -0.66
N SER A 368 -12.69 -14.31 -0.29
CA SER A 368 -13.01 -12.96 -0.80
C SER A 368 -12.27 -12.58 -2.08
N PHE A 369 -11.16 -13.26 -2.42
CA PHE A 369 -10.36 -13.01 -3.63
C PHE A 369 -10.18 -14.28 -4.47
N PRO A 370 -11.25 -14.82 -5.10
CA PRO A 370 -11.15 -16.04 -5.89
C PRO A 370 -10.37 -15.86 -7.21
N GLN A 371 -10.10 -14.61 -7.61
CA GLN A 371 -9.39 -14.24 -8.84
C GLN A 371 -8.12 -13.44 -8.52
N ASP A 372 -7.14 -13.48 -9.43
CA ASP A 372 -5.99 -12.58 -9.37
C ASP A 372 -6.42 -11.11 -9.52
N LEU A 373 -5.59 -10.18 -9.05
CA LEU A 373 -5.90 -8.75 -9.15
C LEU A 373 -5.72 -8.30 -10.60
N MET A 374 -6.75 -7.73 -11.20
CA MET A 374 -6.72 -7.11 -12.52
C MET A 374 -6.78 -5.60 -12.36
N PHE A 375 -6.02 -4.88 -13.16
CA PHE A 375 -5.85 -3.44 -13.04
C PHE A 375 -6.12 -2.70 -14.35
N GLN A 376 -6.42 -1.41 -14.21
CA GLN A 376 -6.45 -0.46 -15.32
C GLN A 376 -5.79 0.87 -14.90
N VAL A 377 -5.24 1.59 -15.88
CA VAL A 377 -4.79 2.97 -15.70
C VAL A 377 -5.96 3.89 -16.05
N THR A 378 -6.34 4.79 -15.13
CA THR A 378 -7.43 5.74 -15.33
C THR A 378 -6.87 7.14 -15.63
N PRO A 379 -7.65 8.04 -16.26
CA PRO A 379 -7.25 9.45 -16.41
C PRO A 379 -7.41 10.25 -15.10
N ASN A 380 -7.83 9.61 -14.00
CA ASN A 380 -8.04 10.28 -12.72
C ASN A 380 -6.69 10.71 -12.13
N THR A 381 -6.52 12.01 -11.96
CA THR A 381 -5.31 12.63 -11.39
C THR A 381 -5.60 13.37 -10.08
N LEU A 382 -6.80 13.19 -9.52
CA LEU A 382 -7.15 13.81 -8.24
C LEU A 382 -6.13 13.41 -7.18
N ASN A 383 -5.83 14.32 -6.27
CA ASN A 383 -4.95 14.03 -5.14
C ASN A 383 -5.76 13.37 -4.03
N TYR A 384 -5.18 12.38 -3.38
CA TYR A 384 -5.76 11.69 -2.25
C TYR A 384 -4.67 11.24 -1.29
N GLN A 385 -4.93 11.38 0.00
CA GLN A 385 -4.04 10.90 1.06
C GLN A 385 -4.88 10.50 2.27
N ALA A 386 -4.64 9.30 2.78
CA ALA A 386 -5.16 8.85 4.05
C ALA A 386 -4.48 9.63 5.19
N ARG A 387 -5.23 10.52 5.84
CA ARG A 387 -4.74 11.36 6.92
C ARG A 387 -5.80 11.55 8.00
N TYR A 388 -5.35 11.56 9.25
CA TYR A 388 -6.20 11.70 10.42
C TYR A 388 -5.70 12.84 11.29
N ILE A 389 -6.61 13.68 11.76
CA ILE A 389 -6.28 14.98 12.31
C ILE A 389 -6.27 14.86 13.83
N ILE A 390 -5.14 15.25 14.43
CA ILE A 390 -5.03 15.51 15.86
C ILE A 390 -4.75 17.00 16.06
N THR A 391 -5.33 17.56 17.12
CA THR A 391 -5.15 18.98 17.42
C THR A 391 -4.72 19.16 18.87
N HIS A 392 -3.51 19.68 19.02
CA HIS A 392 -2.95 20.07 20.30
C HIS A 392 -3.72 21.28 20.83
N PRO A 393 -4.24 21.22 22.06
CA PRO A 393 -4.96 22.35 22.63
C PRO A 393 -4.02 23.53 22.83
N ALA A 394 -4.59 24.74 22.86
CA ALA A 394 -3.85 25.94 23.15
C ALA A 394 -3.25 25.84 24.56
N THR A 395 -2.16 26.55 24.80
CA THR A 395 -1.51 26.65 26.11
C THR A 395 -1.52 28.10 26.61
N GLY A 396 -1.29 28.29 27.91
CA GLY A 396 -1.29 29.61 28.55
C GLY A 396 -2.57 29.92 29.32
N ASP A 397 -2.83 31.22 29.56
CA ASP A 397 -3.99 31.69 30.33
C ASP A 397 -5.25 31.77 29.44
N PHE A 398 -6.39 31.36 30.00
CA PHE A 398 -7.72 31.36 29.37
C PHE A 398 -8.73 32.25 30.09
N ASN A 399 -8.29 33.13 31.00
CA ASN A 399 -9.17 33.98 31.80
C ASN A 399 -10.03 34.96 30.98
N CYS A 400 -9.64 35.28 29.74
CA CYS A 400 -10.40 36.14 28.86
C CYS A 400 -11.72 35.49 28.40
N ALA A 401 -12.70 36.28 27.95
CA ALA A 401 -14.00 35.76 27.49
C ALA A 401 -13.87 34.74 26.34
N ALA A 402 -12.95 35.01 25.40
CA ALA A 402 -12.65 34.09 24.30
C ALA A 402 -12.00 32.78 24.77
N GLY A 403 -11.13 32.83 25.78
CA GLY A 403 -10.51 31.66 26.40
C GLY A 403 -11.53 30.77 27.11
N LYS A 404 -12.46 31.35 27.88
CA LYS A 404 -13.55 30.59 28.52
C LYS A 404 -14.43 29.88 27.51
N LYS A 405 -14.78 30.54 26.40
CA LYS A 405 -15.53 29.93 25.29
C LYS A 405 -14.72 28.79 24.65
N TYR A 406 -13.45 29.03 24.37
CA TYR A 406 -12.55 28.02 23.81
C TYR A 406 -12.50 26.74 24.65
N LEU A 407 -12.45 26.85 25.98
CA LEU A 407 -12.46 25.67 26.86
C LEU A 407 -13.78 24.86 26.79
N GLN A 408 -14.92 25.53 26.61
CA GLN A 408 -16.20 24.85 26.40
C GLN A 408 -16.24 24.14 25.04
N ASP A 409 -15.78 24.81 23.99
CA ASP A 409 -15.72 24.26 22.64
C ASP A 409 -14.74 23.09 22.56
N LEU A 410 -13.58 23.19 23.22
CA LEU A 410 -12.58 22.12 23.33
C LEU A 410 -13.17 20.87 23.97
N ARG A 411 -13.93 21.02 25.06
CA ARG A 411 -14.62 19.90 25.71
C ARG A 411 -15.59 19.20 24.76
N GLN A 412 -16.37 19.95 23.99
CA GLN A 412 -17.31 19.38 23.01
C GLN A 412 -16.57 18.72 21.84
N ARG A 413 -15.47 19.33 21.37
CA ARG A 413 -14.62 18.76 20.33
C ARG A 413 -14.07 17.40 20.75
N ARG A 414 -13.55 17.28 21.97
CA ARG A 414 -12.98 16.03 22.48
C ARG A 414 -13.99 14.91 22.68
N LYS A 415 -15.24 15.25 23.05
CA LYS A 415 -16.34 14.28 23.02
C LYS A 415 -16.57 13.73 21.62
N LYS A 416 -16.61 14.61 20.60
CA LYS A 416 -16.78 14.20 19.20
C LYS A 416 -15.61 13.37 18.71
N GLU A 417 -14.37 13.71 19.06
CA GLU A 417 -13.18 12.92 18.71
C GLU A 417 -13.26 11.50 19.30
N LEU A 418 -13.70 11.34 20.55
CA LEU A 418 -13.91 10.02 21.17
C LEU A 418 -15.01 9.22 20.47
N GLN A 419 -16.10 9.86 20.05
CA GLN A 419 -17.16 9.22 19.27
C GLN A 419 -16.70 8.84 17.87
N GLU A 420 -15.91 9.69 17.22
CA GLU A 420 -15.34 9.41 15.90
C GLU A 420 -14.38 8.22 15.98
N LEU A 421 -13.55 8.15 17.03
CA LEU A 421 -12.63 7.04 17.28
C LEU A 421 -13.35 5.68 17.27
N THR A 422 -14.46 5.56 17.99
CA THR A 422 -15.22 4.30 18.07
C THR A 422 -15.92 3.96 16.75
N VAL A 423 -16.52 4.96 16.10
CA VAL A 423 -17.17 4.78 14.79
C VAL A 423 -16.18 4.30 13.73
N LEU A 424 -14.99 4.93 13.68
CA LEU A 424 -13.95 4.60 12.72
C LEU A 424 -13.33 3.23 12.98
N THR A 425 -12.98 2.93 14.23
CA THR A 425 -12.31 1.68 14.58
C THR A 425 -13.26 0.49 14.70
N GLY A 426 -14.56 0.72 14.85
CA GLY A 426 -15.54 -0.32 15.18
C GLY A 426 -15.28 -0.96 16.55
N THR A 427 -14.43 -0.35 17.38
CA THR A 427 -14.07 -0.85 18.71
C THR A 427 -14.81 -0.08 19.79
N ASN A 428 -15.07 -0.77 20.91
CA ASN A 428 -15.61 -0.13 22.09
C ASN A 428 -14.58 0.85 22.68
N ILE A 429 -15.04 1.98 23.20
CA ILE A 429 -14.16 2.99 23.80
C ILE A 429 -13.31 2.44 24.96
N ASN A 430 -13.77 1.39 25.65
CA ASN A 430 -13.01 0.73 26.72
C ASN A 430 -11.66 0.17 26.22
N ASN A 431 -11.55 -0.19 24.94
CA ASN A 431 -10.29 -0.68 24.36
C ASN A 431 -9.20 0.40 24.29
N TRP A 432 -9.58 1.67 24.45
CA TRP A 432 -8.69 2.84 24.40
C TRP A 432 -8.54 3.50 25.78
N GLN A 433 -9.06 2.86 26.84
CA GLN A 433 -9.09 3.47 28.17
C GLN A 433 -7.68 3.72 28.71
N GLU A 434 -6.74 2.81 28.46
CA GLU A 434 -5.35 2.98 28.89
C GLU A 434 -4.70 4.20 28.22
N GLU A 435 -4.83 4.33 26.90
CA GLU A 435 -4.28 5.48 26.16
C GLU A 435 -4.98 6.80 26.53
N ALA A 436 -6.30 6.76 26.72
CA ALA A 436 -7.08 7.94 27.06
C ALA A 436 -6.88 8.43 28.51
N THR A 437 -6.46 7.53 29.41
CA THR A 437 -6.15 7.84 30.81
C THR A 437 -4.65 8.04 31.09
N ALA A 438 -3.79 7.69 30.14
CA ALA A 438 -2.38 7.99 30.21
C ALA A 438 -2.17 9.50 30.37
N LYS A 439 -1.18 9.89 31.20
CA LYS A 439 -0.72 11.27 31.25
C LYS A 439 -0.30 11.68 29.84
N ASN A 440 -0.99 12.68 29.31
CA ASN A 440 -0.63 13.35 28.07
C ASN A 440 -0.12 14.73 28.49
N ASP A 441 1.12 15.04 28.13
CA ASP A 441 1.94 16.10 28.75
C ASP A 441 1.52 17.53 28.40
N GLU A 442 0.28 17.75 27.93
CA GLU A 442 -0.09 18.97 27.22
C GLU A 442 -1.36 19.67 27.71
N GLU A 443 -2.04 19.17 28.75
CA GLU A 443 -3.33 19.73 29.14
C GLU A 443 -3.43 20.10 30.62
N THR A 444 -3.32 21.40 30.88
CA THR A 444 -3.50 22.03 32.19
C THR A 444 -4.98 22.11 32.61
N ASN A 445 -5.92 21.89 31.69
CA ASN A 445 -7.36 21.93 31.96
C ASN A 445 -7.93 20.51 32.19
N VAL A 446 -8.06 20.14 33.46
CA VAL A 446 -8.62 18.86 33.92
C VAL A 446 -10.01 18.56 33.32
N SER A 447 -10.85 19.57 33.08
CA SER A 447 -12.24 19.38 32.62
C SER A 447 -12.38 19.04 31.13
N ALA A 448 -11.32 19.26 30.35
CA ALA A 448 -11.26 18.93 28.92
C ALA A 448 -10.42 17.66 28.62
N GLN A 449 -9.82 17.05 29.64
CA GLN A 449 -9.07 15.81 29.48
C GLN A 449 -9.95 14.67 28.98
N TYR A 450 -9.46 13.87 28.03
CA TYR A 450 -10.20 12.72 27.51
C TYR A 450 -10.68 11.80 28.63
N ALA A 451 -9.80 11.52 29.61
CA ALA A 451 -10.11 10.71 30.79
C ALA A 451 -11.38 11.14 31.54
N THR A 452 -11.63 12.44 31.68
CA THR A 452 -12.81 12.96 32.40
C THR A 452 -14.09 12.92 31.56
N LEU A 453 -13.95 12.82 30.23
CA LEU A 453 -15.06 12.76 29.28
C LEU A 453 -15.47 11.34 28.92
N LEU A 454 -14.60 10.35 29.10
CA LEU A 454 -14.86 8.93 28.77
C LEU A 454 -16.18 8.40 29.35
N PRO A 455 -16.51 8.57 30.65
CA PRO A 455 -17.75 8.01 31.20
C PRO A 455 -19.00 8.63 30.54
N GLN A 456 -18.96 9.93 30.23
CA GLN A 456 -20.07 10.63 29.60
C GLN A 456 -20.27 10.14 28.16
N VAL A 457 -19.18 10.03 27.39
CA VAL A 457 -19.26 9.54 26.01
C VAL A 457 -19.74 8.09 25.96
N LYS A 458 -19.32 7.26 26.92
CA LYS A 458 -19.77 5.87 27.04
C LYS A 458 -21.30 5.80 27.22
N GLU A 459 -21.85 6.52 28.19
CA GLU A 459 -23.29 6.56 28.44
C GLU A 459 -24.07 7.10 27.23
N GLU A 460 -23.58 8.17 26.59
CA GLU A 460 -24.18 8.75 25.38
C GLU A 460 -24.22 7.74 24.22
N MET A 461 -23.21 6.87 24.09
CA MET A 461 -23.12 5.86 23.04
C MET A 461 -24.01 4.63 23.31
N GLU A 462 -24.01 4.11 24.54
CA GLU A 462 -24.86 2.98 24.94
C GLU A 462 -26.35 3.33 24.80
N ASN A 463 -26.73 4.57 25.11
CA ASN A 463 -28.10 5.05 24.92
C ASN A 463 -28.50 5.21 23.44
N LYS A 464 -27.54 5.47 22.53
CA LYS A 464 -27.80 5.55 21.09
C LYS A 464 -27.98 4.16 20.45
N GLU A 465 -27.24 3.16 20.91
CA GLU A 465 -27.40 1.78 20.42
C GLU A 465 -28.73 1.16 20.87
N ASN A 466 -29.27 1.60 22.00
CA ASN A 466 -30.56 1.15 22.53
C ASN A 466 -31.80 1.89 21.96
N MET A 467 -31.62 2.81 21.00
CA MET A 467 -32.76 3.43 20.31
C MET A 467 -33.35 2.47 19.26
N PRO A 468 -34.69 2.28 19.20
CA PRO A 468 -35.31 1.43 18.20
C PRO A 468 -34.98 1.95 16.80
N VAL A 469 -34.61 1.02 15.91
CA VAL A 469 -34.09 1.19 14.54
C VAL A 469 -34.91 2.15 13.65
N GLY A 470 -36.14 2.50 14.02
CA GLY A 470 -37.04 3.38 13.28
C GLY A 470 -36.68 4.87 13.23
N ILE A 471 -35.71 5.37 14.00
CA ILE A 471 -35.40 6.82 14.09
C ILE A 471 -34.03 7.19 13.46
N LEU A 472 -33.21 6.23 13.06
CA LEU A 472 -31.86 6.44 12.49
C LEU A 472 -31.80 6.41 10.95
N LEU A 473 -32.81 6.94 10.25
CA LEU A 473 -32.82 7.01 8.77
C LEU A 473 -32.57 8.39 8.16
N PHE A 474 -32.24 9.43 8.94
CA PHE A 474 -32.05 10.79 8.39
C PHE A 474 -30.59 11.28 8.29
N GLY A 475 -29.58 10.44 8.51
CA GLY A 475 -28.17 10.87 8.53
C GLY A 475 -27.23 10.32 7.44
N THR A 476 -27.60 9.25 6.73
CA THR A 476 -26.65 8.49 5.88
C THR A 476 -27.13 8.21 4.45
N ALA A 477 -28.14 8.96 3.97
CA ALA A 477 -28.71 8.76 2.63
C ALA A 477 -28.40 9.89 1.61
N MET A 478 -27.39 10.75 1.83
CA MET A 478 -27.03 11.83 0.88
C MET A 478 -25.58 11.77 0.33
N VAL A 479 -25.07 10.58 0.01
CA VAL A 479 -23.91 10.45 -0.91
C VAL A 479 -24.14 9.44 -2.05
N ALA A 480 -25.22 8.65 -2.04
CA ALA A 480 -25.50 7.66 -3.08
C ALA A 480 -26.47 8.13 -4.19
N GLY A 481 -26.63 9.45 -4.40
CA GLY A 481 -27.72 10.02 -5.22
C GLY A 481 -27.31 11.02 -6.31
N ALA A 482 -26.04 11.07 -6.74
CA ALA A 482 -25.58 12.01 -7.78
C ALA A 482 -25.08 11.34 -9.08
N GLY A 483 -25.51 10.09 -9.35
CA GLY A 483 -25.07 9.32 -10.53
C GLY A 483 -26.17 8.79 -11.44
N PHE A 484 -27.45 9.07 -11.19
CA PHE A 484 -28.54 8.41 -11.90
C PHE A 484 -29.67 9.35 -12.30
N MET A 485 -29.39 10.33 -13.17
CA MET A 485 -30.38 10.91 -14.09
C MET A 485 -29.73 11.95 -15.01
N ARG A 486 -29.29 11.51 -16.21
CA ARG A 486 -29.37 12.31 -17.44
C ARG A 486 -28.90 11.50 -18.66
N TRP A 487 -29.77 10.63 -19.17
CA TRP A 487 -29.83 10.34 -20.62
C TRP A 487 -31.12 9.59 -20.97
N LYS A 488 -32.14 10.31 -21.44
CA LYS A 488 -33.08 9.87 -22.49
C LYS A 488 -33.73 11.12 -23.08
N GLY A 489 -33.60 11.28 -24.40
CA GLY A 489 -34.19 12.38 -25.15
C GLY A 489 -33.57 12.48 -26.53
N ILE A 490 -33.91 11.53 -27.39
CA ILE A 490 -33.79 11.62 -28.85
C ILE A 490 -34.80 12.69 -29.32
N ILE A 491 -34.33 13.68 -30.08
CA ILE A 491 -34.76 14.05 -31.45
C ILE A 491 -33.52 14.65 -32.13
#